data_AF-A0A6L7VVA3-F1
#
_entry.id   AF-A0A6L7VVA3-F1
#
_cell.length_a   1.000
_cell.length_b   1.000
_cell.length_c   1.000
_cell.angle_alpha   90.00
_cell.angle_beta   90.00
_cell.angle_gamma   90.00
#
_symmetry.space_group_name_H-M   'P 1'
#
loop_
_entity.id
_entity.type
_entity.pdbx_description
1 polymer ?
#
loop_
_entity_poly.entity_id
_entity_poly.type
_entity_poly.pdbx_seq_one_letter_code
_entity_poly.pdbx_strand_id
1 'polypeptide(L)'
;MGPVDISSAGLLLARLCWPVPRVRWEAARALAGLIRRGHTEVYDLLVSWTSKRTLESECLLGLSVIFAFELEDCCSGITTRQSVSKPSLTSDWMLNVIYPSQRKFELFRYTVSPRTRAGLATEIFELFTQINTSAVPPIFLHNLEVLEHEHDFAFVDRWKHDWSWMCRTHGEVPPKASYFIRDNNMKCNNLHMPQGEKLASAYLRTLAYALHIGKLLEDEAQYYALLTVPLSRGLASMEPVSRPSWSQNLLERWRTCGRKLIADLWSQAKQGLQANEIPANIYLVEVDDKDFIEIDIEIVLGNDEVYSREPIASAPDYNWVRTGTGSEWGDIRLSNGSVRFLKEPMTLTCFVVPRYFGRIDTYLAVRVKLACFALGMSRGRVRCTTSDVELRVGSEVISRWNHWYGDWEPSMLSALDTNVSGMASVKRMWLKKYIERRGTSVALLARVRNGTREQIYKDHEVDESEFWITFQDRKNFVLSE
;
A
#
# COMPACT_ATOMS: atom_id res chain seq x y z
N MET A 1 21.01 -26.42 -14.49
CA MET A 1 20.02 -25.34 -14.68
C MET A 1 20.13 -24.89 -16.12
N GLY A 2 19.02 -24.79 -16.85
CA GLY A 2 19.04 -24.33 -18.25
C GLY A 2 19.40 -22.85 -18.35
N PRO A 3 19.95 -22.38 -19.48
CA PRO A 3 20.20 -20.97 -19.71
C PRO A 3 18.89 -20.18 -19.63
N VAL A 4 18.89 -19.06 -18.92
CA VAL A 4 17.76 -18.11 -18.96
C VAL A 4 17.80 -17.43 -20.32
N ASP A 5 16.66 -17.43 -21.00
CA ASP A 5 16.49 -16.67 -22.22
C ASP A 5 16.59 -15.16 -21.90
N ILE A 6 17.66 -14.52 -22.36
CA ILE A 6 17.93 -13.08 -22.20
C ILE A 6 16.75 -12.25 -22.72
N SER A 7 16.02 -12.73 -23.74
CA SER A 7 14.82 -12.08 -24.26
C SER A 7 13.72 -11.98 -23.19
N SER A 8 13.57 -13.02 -22.37
CA SER A 8 12.61 -13.05 -21.26
C SER A 8 12.96 -12.04 -20.15
N ALA A 9 14.24 -11.87 -19.81
CA ALA A 9 14.67 -10.85 -18.85
C ALA A 9 14.46 -9.41 -19.38
N GLY A 10 14.71 -9.19 -20.67
CA GLY A 10 14.42 -7.92 -21.34
C GLY A 10 12.94 -7.53 -21.28
N LEU A 11 12.04 -8.50 -21.47
CA LEU A 11 10.60 -8.28 -21.34
C LEU A 11 10.19 -7.89 -19.92
N LEU A 12 10.77 -8.52 -18.89
CA LEU A 12 10.51 -8.17 -17.49
C LEU A 12 10.97 -6.74 -17.17
N LEU A 13 12.14 -6.33 -17.67
CA LEU A 13 12.64 -4.96 -17.51
C LEU A 13 11.72 -3.93 -18.18
N ALA A 14 11.18 -4.23 -19.37
CA ALA A 14 10.20 -3.36 -20.02
C ALA A 14 8.91 -3.23 -19.18
N ARG A 15 8.49 -4.32 -18.52
CA ARG A 15 7.30 -4.33 -17.65
C ARG A 15 7.45 -3.54 -16.36
N LEU A 16 8.66 -3.19 -15.92
CA LEU A 16 8.86 -2.28 -14.78
C LEU A 16 8.29 -0.88 -15.02
N CYS A 17 8.14 -0.45 -16.29
CA CYS A 17 7.52 0.82 -16.66
C CYS A 17 6.04 0.67 -17.05
N TRP A 18 5.44 -0.52 -16.93
CA TRP A 18 4.08 -0.77 -17.39
C TRP A 18 3.05 0.04 -16.58
N PRO A 19 1.99 0.62 -17.17
CA PRO A 19 1.05 1.46 -16.43
C PRO A 19 0.32 0.75 -15.29
N VAL A 20 0.20 -0.58 -15.32
CA VAL A 20 -0.49 -1.35 -14.27
C VAL A 20 0.49 -1.71 -13.14
N PRO A 21 0.30 -1.22 -11.90
CA PRO A 21 1.19 -1.48 -10.77
C PRO A 21 1.45 -2.96 -10.54
N ARG A 22 0.40 -3.80 -10.58
CA ARG A 22 0.56 -5.25 -10.44
C ARG A 22 1.52 -5.84 -11.47
N VAL A 23 1.49 -5.38 -12.72
CA VAL A 23 2.42 -5.87 -13.76
C VAL A 23 3.87 -5.47 -13.42
N ARG A 24 4.09 -4.26 -12.91
CA ARG A 24 5.42 -3.84 -12.43
C ARG A 24 5.89 -4.70 -11.27
N TRP A 25 5.00 -4.96 -10.32
CA TRP A 25 5.27 -5.77 -9.14
C TRP A 25 5.63 -7.22 -9.48
N GLU A 26 4.83 -7.89 -10.33
CA GLU A 26 5.12 -9.25 -10.83
C GLU A 26 6.46 -9.29 -11.59
N ALA A 27 6.74 -8.28 -12.41
CA ALA A 27 7.99 -8.19 -13.14
C ALA A 27 9.20 -8.04 -12.21
N ALA A 28 9.09 -7.17 -11.19
CA ALA A 28 10.12 -6.99 -10.18
C ALA A 28 10.36 -8.28 -9.39
N ARG A 29 9.29 -8.99 -8.99
CA ARG A 29 9.40 -10.28 -8.29
C ARG A 29 10.08 -11.34 -9.15
N ALA A 30 9.69 -11.45 -10.42
CA ALA A 30 10.29 -12.41 -11.35
C ALA A 30 11.80 -12.14 -11.56
N LEU A 31 12.19 -10.85 -11.72
CA LEU A 31 13.59 -10.44 -11.79
C LEU A 31 14.34 -10.80 -10.51
N ALA A 32 13.78 -10.46 -9.35
CA ALA A 32 14.38 -10.78 -8.05
C ALA A 32 14.56 -12.29 -7.86
N GLY A 33 13.57 -13.09 -8.25
CA GLY A 33 13.65 -14.56 -8.21
C GLY A 33 14.74 -15.12 -9.12
N LEU A 34 14.97 -14.53 -10.29
CA LEU A 34 16.07 -14.93 -11.18
C LEU A 34 17.43 -14.58 -10.56
N ILE A 35 17.60 -13.35 -10.06
CA ILE A 35 18.84 -12.91 -9.42
C ILE A 35 19.17 -13.79 -8.21
N ARG A 36 18.18 -14.07 -7.34
CA ARG A 36 18.36 -14.93 -6.15
C ARG A 36 18.76 -16.36 -6.50
N ARG A 37 18.41 -16.86 -7.69
CA ARG A 37 18.84 -18.18 -8.19
C ARG A 37 20.25 -18.18 -8.79
N GLY A 38 20.96 -17.06 -8.76
CA GLY A 38 22.33 -16.93 -9.26
C GLY A 38 22.45 -16.57 -10.73
N HIS A 39 21.37 -16.08 -11.37
CA HIS A 39 21.42 -15.56 -12.74
C HIS A 39 22.05 -14.17 -12.78
N THR A 40 23.38 -14.10 -12.68
CA THR A 40 24.15 -12.85 -12.63
C THR A 40 23.95 -11.98 -13.87
N GLU A 41 23.70 -12.60 -15.03
CA GLU A 41 23.36 -11.90 -16.27
C GLU A 41 22.11 -11.04 -16.16
N VAL A 42 21.12 -11.46 -15.34
CA VAL A 42 19.89 -10.69 -15.12
C VAL A 42 20.18 -9.47 -14.24
N TYR A 43 21.08 -9.60 -13.27
CA TYR A 43 21.56 -8.47 -12.48
C TYR A 43 22.30 -7.46 -13.36
N ASP A 44 23.21 -7.91 -14.23
CA ASP A 44 23.94 -7.02 -15.16
C ASP A 44 22.99 -6.26 -16.09
N LEU A 45 21.94 -6.94 -16.59
CA LEU A 45 20.89 -6.32 -17.39
C LEU A 45 20.08 -5.28 -16.60
N LEU A 46 19.73 -5.58 -15.34
CA LEU A 46 19.03 -4.64 -14.46
C LEU A 46 19.87 -3.37 -14.23
N VAL A 47 21.13 -3.54 -13.86
CA VAL A 47 22.09 -2.44 -13.63
C VAL A 47 22.29 -1.60 -14.89
N SER A 48 22.46 -2.26 -16.05
CA SER A 48 22.55 -1.59 -17.36
C SER A 48 21.26 -0.84 -17.73
N TRP A 49 20.10 -1.40 -17.39
CA TRP A 49 18.81 -0.76 -17.63
C TRP A 49 18.61 0.47 -16.73
N THR A 50 19.01 0.38 -15.45
CA THR A 50 18.95 1.47 -14.47
C THR A 50 19.85 2.63 -14.89
N SER A 51 21.08 2.36 -15.36
CA SER A 51 22.02 3.41 -15.77
C SER A 51 21.57 4.21 -17.01
N LYS A 52 20.68 3.62 -17.81
CA LYS A 52 20.07 4.28 -18.98
C LYS A 52 18.84 5.10 -18.64
N ARG A 53 18.34 5.05 -17.40
CA ARG A 53 17.18 5.85 -16.98
C ARG A 53 17.54 7.33 -16.93
N THR A 54 16.55 8.17 -17.21
CA THR A 54 16.75 9.62 -17.34
C THR A 54 16.03 10.42 -16.27
N LEU A 55 15.13 9.76 -15.54
CA LEU A 55 14.40 10.30 -14.39
C LEU A 55 14.85 9.63 -13.09
N GLU A 56 14.82 10.38 -12.00
CA GLU A 56 15.11 9.90 -10.65
C GLU A 56 14.18 8.74 -10.28
N SER A 57 12.88 8.88 -10.50
CA SER A 57 11.88 7.88 -10.14
C SER A 57 12.00 6.58 -10.96
N GLU A 58 12.47 6.66 -12.20
CA GLU A 58 12.76 5.48 -13.02
C GLU A 58 14.00 4.74 -12.51
N CYS A 59 15.03 5.45 -12.05
CA CYS A 59 16.19 4.82 -11.40
C CYS A 59 15.74 4.05 -10.15
N LEU A 60 14.80 4.63 -9.38
CA LEU A 60 14.21 3.96 -8.21
C LEU A 60 13.49 2.67 -8.57
N LEU A 61 12.88 2.53 -9.76
CA LEU A 61 12.22 1.28 -10.16
C LEU A 61 13.24 0.13 -10.20
N GLY A 62 14.40 0.36 -10.82
CA GLY A 62 15.45 -0.66 -10.90
C GLY A 62 16.08 -0.96 -9.53
N LEU A 63 16.40 0.10 -8.78
CA LEU A 63 16.96 -0.03 -7.42
C LEU A 63 15.99 -0.75 -6.47
N SER A 64 14.69 -0.53 -6.61
CA SER A 64 13.66 -1.15 -5.78
C SER A 64 13.60 -2.67 -5.93
N VAL A 65 14.04 -3.25 -7.05
CA VAL A 65 14.14 -4.71 -7.21
C VAL A 65 15.15 -5.28 -6.22
N ILE A 66 16.28 -4.59 -6.04
CA ILE A 66 17.33 -5.02 -5.10
C ILE A 66 16.90 -4.74 -3.66
N PHE A 67 16.41 -3.53 -3.41
CA PHE A 67 16.01 -3.06 -2.08
C PHE A 67 14.81 -3.83 -1.50
N ALA A 68 13.74 -4.00 -2.27
CA ALA A 68 12.47 -4.50 -1.73
C ALA A 68 12.45 -6.03 -1.56
N PHE A 69 13.29 -6.74 -2.31
CA PHE A 69 13.44 -8.20 -2.27
C PHE A 69 14.71 -8.68 -1.57
N GLU A 70 15.41 -7.77 -0.88
CA GLU A 70 16.55 -8.08 -0.02
C GLU A 70 17.66 -8.84 -0.75
N LEU A 71 18.12 -8.27 -1.87
CA LEU A 71 19.12 -8.88 -2.75
C LEU A 71 20.55 -8.38 -2.48
N GLU A 72 20.81 -7.74 -1.33
CA GLU A 72 22.13 -7.21 -0.96
C GLU A 72 23.25 -8.25 -1.00
N ASP A 73 22.96 -9.51 -0.62
CA ASP A 73 23.95 -10.59 -0.65
C ASP A 73 24.20 -11.15 -2.06
N CYS A 74 23.29 -10.87 -3.00
CA CYS A 74 23.38 -11.34 -4.39
C CYS A 74 23.95 -10.29 -5.35
N CYS A 75 24.07 -9.03 -4.91
CA CYS A 75 24.35 -7.89 -5.77
C CYS A 75 25.60 -7.14 -5.30
N SER A 76 26.41 -6.64 -6.25
CA SER A 76 27.55 -5.78 -5.91
C SER A 76 27.05 -4.39 -5.54
N GLY A 77 27.27 -3.97 -4.29
CA GLY A 77 26.87 -2.63 -3.87
C GLY A 77 27.56 -1.52 -4.67
N ILE A 78 28.83 -1.70 -5.07
CA ILE A 78 29.56 -0.69 -5.86
C ILE A 78 28.91 -0.53 -7.23
N THR A 79 28.66 -1.66 -7.91
CA THR A 79 28.04 -1.70 -9.23
C THR A 79 26.62 -1.13 -9.20
N THR A 80 25.82 -1.51 -8.19
CA THR A 80 24.46 -0.99 -7.98
C THR A 80 24.44 0.52 -7.72
N ARG A 81 25.37 1.05 -6.90
CA ARG A 81 25.46 2.50 -6.67
C ARG A 81 25.85 3.24 -7.96
N GLN A 82 26.81 2.71 -8.71
CA GLN A 82 27.28 3.33 -9.97
C GLN A 82 26.20 3.33 -11.06
N SER A 83 25.26 2.39 -11.04
CA SER A 83 24.17 2.37 -12.03
C SER A 83 23.10 3.41 -11.81
N VAL A 84 23.06 4.09 -10.66
CA VAL A 84 22.08 5.17 -10.42
C VAL A 84 22.53 6.43 -11.18
N SER A 85 22.05 6.57 -12.42
CA SER A 85 22.38 7.70 -13.30
C SER A 85 21.76 9.02 -12.86
N LYS A 86 20.63 8.96 -12.16
CA LYS A 86 19.93 10.11 -11.56
C LYS A 86 19.77 9.91 -10.05
N PRO A 87 20.81 10.22 -9.26
CA PRO A 87 20.74 10.16 -7.81
C PRO A 87 19.65 11.06 -7.24
N SER A 88 19.00 10.57 -6.17
CA SER A 88 18.00 11.27 -5.38
C SER A 88 18.12 10.91 -3.90
N LEU A 89 17.50 11.72 -3.03
CA LEU A 89 17.40 11.45 -1.59
C LEU A 89 16.88 10.03 -1.29
N THR A 90 15.89 9.56 -2.04
CA THR A 90 15.33 8.21 -1.90
C THR A 90 16.32 7.14 -2.33
N SER A 91 17.03 7.33 -3.45
CA SER A 91 18.01 6.34 -3.91
C SER A 91 19.16 6.20 -2.93
N ASP A 92 19.56 7.33 -2.32
CA ASP A 92 20.63 7.34 -1.34
C ASP A 92 20.18 6.67 -0.04
N TRP A 93 18.95 6.95 0.41
CA TRP A 93 18.35 6.23 1.53
C TRP A 93 18.31 4.71 1.27
N MET A 94 17.78 4.27 0.12
CA MET A 94 17.70 2.85 -0.24
C MET A 94 19.08 2.21 -0.21
N LEU A 95 20.08 2.82 -0.87
CA LEU A 95 21.45 2.33 -0.91
C LEU A 95 22.09 2.27 0.47
N ASN A 96 21.83 3.23 1.36
CA ASN A 96 22.36 3.20 2.73
C ASN A 96 21.71 2.10 3.58
N VAL A 97 20.44 1.75 3.30
CA VAL A 97 19.78 0.63 3.97
C VAL A 97 20.40 -0.72 3.56
N ILE A 98 20.65 -0.92 2.26
CA ILE A 98 21.20 -2.20 1.74
C ILE A 98 22.73 -2.30 1.85
N TYR A 99 23.45 -1.17 1.76
CA TYR A 99 24.92 -1.11 1.78
C TYR A 99 25.41 0.01 2.72
N PRO A 100 25.25 -0.14 4.05
CA PRO A 100 25.51 0.93 5.02
C PRO A 100 26.96 1.39 5.10
N SER A 101 27.92 0.57 4.66
CA SER A 101 29.34 0.92 4.61
C SER A 101 29.71 1.84 3.44
N GLN A 102 28.79 2.09 2.50
CA GLN A 102 29.05 2.96 1.36
C GLN A 102 28.76 4.42 1.65
N ARG A 103 29.61 5.31 1.12
CA ARG A 103 29.41 6.75 1.21
C ARG A 103 28.15 7.17 0.45
N LYS A 104 27.33 8.04 1.06
CA LYS A 104 26.21 8.75 0.42
C LYS A 104 26.66 9.47 -0.86
N PHE A 105 25.73 9.74 -1.76
CA PHE A 105 25.98 10.68 -2.85
C PHE A 105 26.22 12.08 -2.27
N GLU A 106 27.17 12.77 -2.86
CA GLU A 106 27.37 14.19 -2.55
C GLU A 106 26.16 15.00 -3.02
N LEU A 107 25.74 16.00 -2.24
CA LEU A 107 24.54 16.81 -2.52
C LEU A 107 24.52 17.40 -3.93
N PHE A 108 25.68 17.79 -4.48
CA PHE A 108 25.79 18.36 -5.83
C PHE A 108 25.41 17.36 -6.94
N ARG A 109 25.37 16.06 -6.64
CA ARG A 109 24.96 15.02 -7.59
C ARG A 109 23.45 14.90 -7.73
N TYR A 110 22.66 15.47 -6.81
CA TYR A 110 21.22 15.54 -6.95
C TYR A 110 20.87 16.54 -8.05
N THR A 111 20.05 16.12 -9.01
CA THR A 111 19.61 17.02 -10.06
C THR A 111 18.67 18.06 -9.46
N VAL A 112 18.91 19.34 -9.76
CA VAL A 112 17.97 20.43 -9.48
C VAL A 112 17.68 21.15 -10.79
N SER A 113 16.43 21.53 -11.02
CA SER A 113 16.10 22.28 -12.23
C SER A 113 16.64 23.71 -12.14
N PRO A 114 17.03 24.32 -13.28
CA PRO A 114 17.48 25.71 -13.32
C PRO A 114 16.46 26.65 -12.68
N ARG A 115 16.92 27.77 -12.10
CA ARG A 115 16.02 28.79 -11.53
C ARG A 115 15.22 29.55 -12.59
N THR A 116 15.67 29.52 -13.85
CA THR A 116 14.96 30.14 -14.96
C THR A 116 13.68 29.38 -15.29
N ARG A 117 12.67 30.07 -15.82
CA ARG A 117 11.43 29.42 -16.27
C ARG A 117 11.74 28.46 -17.41
N ALA A 118 11.04 27.32 -17.44
CA ALA A 118 11.15 26.35 -18.52
C ALA A 118 10.67 26.91 -19.88
N GLY A 119 9.96 28.05 -19.93
CA GLY A 119 9.53 28.65 -21.20
C GLY A 119 8.50 27.81 -21.97
N LEU A 120 7.67 27.06 -21.23
CA LEU A 120 6.56 26.28 -21.78
C LEU A 120 5.31 27.16 -21.94
N ALA A 121 4.39 26.71 -22.79
CA ALA A 121 3.10 27.36 -23.01
C ALA A 121 2.22 27.34 -21.73
N THR A 122 1.33 28.31 -21.58
CA THR A 122 0.48 28.50 -20.38
C THR A 122 -0.38 27.27 -20.09
N GLU A 123 -0.88 26.62 -21.14
CA GLU A 123 -1.73 25.44 -21.12
C GLU A 123 -1.06 24.25 -20.40
N ILE A 124 0.27 24.15 -20.50
CA ILE A 124 1.03 23.10 -19.82
C ILE A 124 1.06 23.37 -18.30
N PHE A 125 1.07 24.63 -17.89
CA PHE A 125 0.99 24.97 -16.47
C PHE A 125 -0.39 24.70 -15.87
N GLU A 126 -1.46 24.79 -16.67
CA GLU A 126 -2.82 24.41 -16.26
C GLU A 126 -2.96 22.89 -16.15
N LEU A 127 -2.28 22.14 -17.02
CA LEU A 127 -2.26 20.68 -16.96
C LEU A 127 -1.73 20.16 -15.62
N PHE A 128 -0.72 20.82 -15.03
CA PHE A 128 -0.18 20.43 -13.71
C PHE A 128 -1.27 20.31 -12.65
N THR A 129 -2.16 21.31 -12.56
CA THR A 129 -3.26 21.32 -11.59
C THR A 129 -4.24 20.17 -11.79
N GLN A 130 -4.39 19.68 -13.03
CA GLN A 130 -5.27 18.55 -13.35
C GLN A 130 -4.63 17.20 -13.02
N ILE A 131 -3.30 17.09 -13.12
CA ILE A 131 -2.58 15.81 -13.01
C ILE A 131 -1.89 15.57 -11.67
N ASN A 132 -1.64 16.61 -10.87
CA ASN A 132 -0.84 16.51 -9.64
C ASN A 132 -1.46 15.63 -8.54
N THR A 133 -2.75 15.32 -8.62
CA THR A 133 -3.49 14.46 -7.69
C THR A 133 -4.05 13.20 -8.34
N SER A 134 -4.06 13.14 -9.68
CA SER A 134 -4.56 11.99 -10.45
C SER A 134 -3.46 11.08 -10.99
N ALA A 135 -2.26 11.62 -11.26
CA ALA A 135 -1.11 10.86 -11.76
C ALA A 135 -0.10 10.46 -10.67
N VAL A 136 -0.19 11.07 -9.48
CA VAL A 136 0.54 10.68 -8.26
C VAL A 136 -0.39 10.77 -7.05
N PRO A 137 -0.10 10.04 -5.95
CA PRO A 137 -0.92 10.09 -4.75
C PRO A 137 -1.07 11.53 -4.18
N PRO A 138 -2.27 11.95 -3.75
CA PRO A 138 -2.51 13.30 -3.21
C PRO A 138 -1.63 13.70 -2.02
N ILE A 139 -1.07 12.72 -1.30
CA ILE A 139 -0.14 12.97 -0.18
C ILE A 139 1.11 13.75 -0.60
N PHE A 140 1.49 13.72 -1.89
CA PHE A 140 2.60 14.51 -2.41
C PHE A 140 2.31 16.01 -2.28
N LEU A 141 1.14 16.44 -2.76
CA LEU A 141 0.70 17.83 -2.67
C LEU A 141 0.51 18.24 -1.21
N HIS A 142 -0.23 17.43 -0.44
CA HIS A 142 -0.49 17.71 0.97
C HIS A 142 0.80 17.93 1.77
N ASN A 143 1.82 17.09 1.57
CA ASN A 143 3.07 17.23 2.29
C ASN A 143 3.88 18.46 1.87
N LEU A 144 3.81 18.87 0.59
CA LEU A 144 4.42 20.13 0.18
C LEU A 144 3.70 21.31 0.83
N GLU A 145 2.36 21.33 0.85
CA GLU A 145 1.58 22.40 1.52
C GLU A 145 1.91 22.52 3.02
N VAL A 146 2.07 21.38 3.71
CA VAL A 146 2.54 21.36 5.11
C VAL A 146 3.93 21.98 5.22
N LEU A 147 4.87 21.59 4.36
CA LEU A 147 6.21 22.16 4.32
C LEU A 147 6.22 23.67 3.99
N GLU A 148 5.34 24.13 3.10
CA GLU A 148 5.20 25.57 2.79
C GLU A 148 4.82 26.36 4.03
N HIS A 149 3.85 25.85 4.79
CA HIS A 149 3.39 26.45 6.03
C HIS A 149 4.49 26.45 7.10
N GLU A 150 5.29 25.39 7.20
CA GLU A 150 6.33 25.26 8.23
C GLU A 150 7.60 26.08 7.95
N HIS A 151 8.01 26.22 6.68
CA HIS A 151 9.33 26.77 6.31
C HIS A 151 9.30 28.08 5.52
N ASP A 152 8.11 28.63 5.26
CA ASP A 152 7.90 29.85 4.46
C ASP A 152 8.70 29.79 3.15
N PHE A 153 8.45 28.74 2.39
CA PHE A 153 9.04 28.50 1.07
C PHE A 153 7.98 27.90 0.16
N ALA A 154 7.87 28.40 -1.07
CA ALA A 154 6.84 27.97 -2.02
C ALA A 154 7.18 26.61 -2.67
N PHE A 155 7.09 25.53 -1.90
CA PHE A 155 7.31 24.15 -2.33
C PHE A 155 6.39 23.70 -3.48
N VAL A 156 5.11 24.04 -3.47
CA VAL A 156 4.14 23.65 -4.51
C VAL A 156 4.47 24.35 -5.82
N ASP A 157 4.77 25.66 -5.78
CA ASP A 157 5.24 26.40 -6.95
C ASP A 157 6.58 25.88 -7.46
N ARG A 158 7.49 25.53 -6.54
CA ARG A 158 8.77 24.91 -6.91
C ARG A 158 8.56 23.55 -7.57
N TRP A 159 7.62 22.74 -7.09
CA TRP A 159 7.30 21.44 -7.68
C TRP A 159 6.72 21.58 -9.08
N LYS A 160 5.79 22.51 -9.27
CA LYS A 160 5.28 22.88 -10.59
C LYS A 160 6.40 23.29 -11.53
N HIS A 161 7.33 24.13 -11.06
CA HIS A 161 8.49 24.58 -11.83
C HIS A 161 9.44 23.43 -12.22
N ASP A 162 9.76 22.54 -11.28
CA ASP A 162 10.61 21.38 -11.55
C ASP A 162 9.94 20.43 -12.55
N TRP A 163 8.62 20.23 -12.44
CA TRP A 163 7.84 19.42 -13.38
C TRP A 163 7.83 20.04 -14.79
N SER A 164 7.68 21.37 -14.91
CA SER A 164 7.77 22.04 -16.21
C SER A 164 9.13 21.82 -16.88
N TRP A 165 10.23 21.83 -16.12
CA TRP A 165 11.55 21.47 -16.67
C TRP A 165 11.61 20.01 -17.15
N MET A 166 10.92 19.08 -16.47
CA MET A 166 10.81 17.69 -16.92
C MET A 166 10.03 17.55 -18.22
N CYS A 167 8.95 18.31 -18.40
CA CYS A 167 8.24 18.35 -19.67
C CYS A 167 9.12 18.93 -20.78
N ARG A 168 9.88 20.00 -20.53
CA ARG A 168 10.80 20.58 -21.51
C ARG A 168 11.92 19.62 -21.92
N THR A 169 12.56 18.95 -20.96
CA THR A 169 13.73 18.10 -21.24
C THR A 169 13.36 16.74 -21.82
N HIS A 170 12.23 16.17 -21.40
CA HIS A 170 11.82 14.81 -21.75
C HIS A 170 10.54 14.75 -22.60
N GLY A 171 10.19 15.86 -23.25
CA GLY A 171 8.99 16.02 -24.06
C GLY A 171 7.69 16.06 -23.26
N GLU A 172 6.62 16.49 -23.91
CA GLU A 172 5.25 16.37 -23.37
C GLU A 172 4.73 14.97 -23.62
N VAL A 173 4.07 14.36 -22.62
CA VAL A 173 3.32 13.11 -22.82
C VAL A 173 1.84 13.48 -22.80
N PRO A 174 1.06 13.12 -23.85
CA PRO A 174 -0.34 13.47 -23.91
C PRO A 174 -1.11 12.83 -22.75
N PRO A 175 -2.01 13.58 -22.10
CA PRO A 175 -2.82 13.07 -21.04
C PRO A 175 -3.92 12.21 -21.67
N LYS A 176 -3.87 10.89 -21.43
CA LYS A 176 -5.02 10.02 -21.14
C LYS A 176 -4.61 8.56 -21.22
N ALA A 177 -5.04 7.80 -20.23
CA ALA A 177 -5.00 6.34 -20.25
C ALA A 177 -6.09 5.72 -21.14
N SER A 178 -6.65 6.49 -22.10
CA SER A 178 -7.80 6.09 -22.93
C SER A 178 -7.54 4.83 -23.76
N TYR A 179 -6.28 4.47 -24.00
CA TYR A 179 -5.93 3.19 -24.62
C TYR A 179 -6.12 1.99 -23.68
N PHE A 180 -5.90 2.17 -22.37
CA PHE A 180 -6.05 1.13 -21.35
C PHE A 180 -7.45 1.10 -20.73
N ILE A 181 -8.21 2.18 -20.87
CA ILE A 181 -9.50 2.35 -20.22
C ILE A 181 -10.56 2.59 -21.29
N ARG A 182 -11.48 1.63 -21.43
CA ARG A 182 -12.62 1.71 -22.35
C ARG A 182 -13.78 2.57 -21.83
N ASP A 183 -13.76 2.95 -20.55
CA ASP A 183 -14.90 3.54 -19.84
C ASP A 183 -14.52 4.77 -19.01
N ASN A 184 -15.29 5.86 -19.12
CA ASN A 184 -15.07 7.11 -18.38
C ASN A 184 -15.33 6.96 -16.87
N ASN A 185 -15.97 5.88 -16.43
CA ASN A 185 -16.40 5.69 -15.03
C ASN A 185 -15.39 4.88 -14.19
N MET A 186 -14.20 4.60 -14.74
CA MET A 186 -13.13 3.88 -14.06
C MET A 186 -12.17 4.82 -13.34
N LYS A 187 -11.83 4.51 -12.08
CA LYS A 187 -10.75 5.21 -11.37
C LYS A 187 -9.43 4.93 -12.09
N CYS A 188 -8.90 5.95 -12.79
CA CYS A 188 -7.53 5.94 -13.32
C CYS A 188 -6.46 5.90 -12.21
N ASN A 189 -6.87 6.06 -10.94
CA ASN A 189 -5.99 6.20 -9.78
C ASN A 189 -5.05 5.01 -9.55
N ASN A 190 -5.33 3.86 -10.17
CA ASN A 190 -4.46 2.68 -10.12
C ASN A 190 -3.54 2.55 -11.33
N LEU A 191 -3.48 3.53 -12.25
CA LEU A 191 -2.55 3.52 -13.37
C LEU A 191 -1.36 4.46 -13.12
N HIS A 192 -0.16 3.91 -13.24
CA HIS A 192 1.09 4.64 -13.17
C HIS A 192 1.51 5.08 -14.57
N MET A 193 0.95 6.18 -15.02
CA MET A 193 1.29 6.77 -16.31
C MET A 193 2.71 7.38 -16.30
N PRO A 194 3.35 7.56 -17.46
CA PRO A 194 4.68 8.20 -17.53
C PRO A 194 4.74 9.60 -16.88
N GLN A 195 3.62 10.32 -16.84
CA GLN A 195 3.52 11.61 -16.14
C GLN A 195 3.70 11.47 -14.62
N GLY A 196 3.27 10.36 -14.02
CA GLY A 196 3.50 10.07 -12.61
C GLY A 196 5.00 9.97 -12.27
N GLU A 197 5.81 9.42 -13.19
CA GLU A 197 7.27 9.36 -13.01
C GLU A 197 7.92 10.75 -13.13
N LYS A 198 7.44 11.62 -14.03
CA LYS A 198 7.90 13.01 -14.11
C LYS A 198 7.54 13.81 -12.86
N LEU A 199 6.31 13.66 -12.35
CA LEU A 199 5.85 14.31 -11.13
C LEU A 199 6.63 13.83 -9.89
N ALA A 200 6.83 12.51 -9.75
CA ALA A 200 7.61 11.95 -8.65
C ALA A 200 9.09 12.41 -8.70
N SER A 201 9.67 12.49 -9.89
CA SER A 201 11.03 13.01 -10.06
C SER A 201 11.09 14.51 -9.76
N ALA A 202 10.14 15.31 -10.24
CA ALA A 202 10.06 16.73 -9.92
C ALA A 202 9.93 16.98 -8.41
N TYR A 203 9.14 16.15 -7.71
CA TYR A 203 9.00 16.19 -6.26
C TYR A 203 10.35 15.98 -5.55
N LEU A 204 11.13 14.99 -6.00
CA LEU A 204 12.47 14.73 -5.48
C LEU A 204 13.42 15.91 -5.72
N ARG A 205 13.33 16.56 -6.90
CA ARG A 205 14.15 17.75 -7.20
C ARG A 205 13.76 18.95 -6.36
N THR A 206 12.48 19.11 -6.04
CA THR A 206 11.99 20.16 -5.16
C THR A 206 12.54 20.00 -3.74
N LEU A 207 12.49 18.78 -3.18
CA LEU A 207 13.08 18.48 -1.88
C LEU A 207 14.61 18.67 -1.89
N ALA A 208 15.30 18.18 -2.93
CA ALA A 208 16.74 18.36 -3.08
C ALA A 208 17.13 19.83 -3.21
N TYR A 209 16.34 20.65 -3.93
CA TYR A 209 16.55 22.08 -4.03
C TYR A 209 16.40 22.78 -2.68
N ALA A 210 15.33 22.47 -1.94
CA ALA A 210 15.07 23.03 -0.62
C ALA A 210 16.20 22.68 0.38
N LEU A 211 16.68 21.44 0.35
CA LEU A 211 17.86 21.01 1.11
C LEU A 211 19.11 21.82 0.71
N HIS A 212 19.35 22.00 -0.59
CA HIS A 212 20.52 22.73 -1.10
C HIS A 212 20.54 24.21 -0.67
N ILE A 213 19.37 24.85 -0.57
CA ILE A 213 19.27 26.25 -0.13
C ILE A 213 19.10 26.39 1.40
N GLY A 214 19.21 25.29 2.15
CA GLY A 214 19.10 25.31 3.62
C GLY A 214 17.69 25.52 4.15
N LYS A 215 16.65 25.27 3.34
CA LYS A 215 15.25 25.34 3.74
C LYS A 215 14.71 24.04 4.36
N LEU A 216 15.40 22.93 4.17
CA LEU A 216 15.10 21.66 4.84
C LEU A 216 16.36 21.10 5.48
N LEU A 217 16.20 20.39 6.60
CA LEU A 217 17.23 19.50 7.13
C LEU A 217 17.28 18.20 6.33
N GLU A 218 18.42 17.51 6.33
CA GLU A 218 18.60 16.27 5.54
C GLU A 218 17.60 15.18 5.96
N ASP A 219 17.43 14.93 7.26
CA ASP A 219 16.53 13.90 7.78
C ASP A 219 15.06 14.18 7.42
N GLU A 220 14.69 15.46 7.39
CA GLU A 220 13.35 15.91 7.02
C GLU A 220 13.11 15.77 5.51
N ALA A 221 14.03 16.27 4.68
CA ALA A 221 13.96 16.09 3.24
C ALA A 221 13.93 14.61 2.85
N GLN A 222 14.73 13.78 3.52
CA GLN A 222 14.71 12.33 3.33
C GLN A 222 13.36 11.73 3.75
N TYR A 223 12.81 12.12 4.91
CA TYR A 223 11.51 11.65 5.38
C TYR A 223 10.40 11.83 4.33
N TYR A 224 10.31 13.03 3.74
CA TYR A 224 9.33 13.32 2.70
C TYR A 224 9.66 12.61 1.37
N ALA A 225 10.94 12.45 1.03
CA ALA A 225 11.36 11.75 -0.17
C ALA A 225 10.93 10.27 -0.19
N LEU A 226 10.80 9.61 0.98
CA LEU A 226 10.42 8.19 1.05
C LEU A 226 9.04 7.88 0.45
N LEU A 227 8.16 8.88 0.26
CA LEU A 227 6.89 8.69 -0.47
C LEU A 227 7.08 8.25 -1.94
N THR A 228 8.28 8.46 -2.49
CA THR A 228 8.60 8.12 -3.88
C THR A 228 9.08 6.68 -4.07
N VAL A 229 9.30 5.95 -2.97
CA VAL A 229 9.69 4.53 -2.97
C VAL A 229 8.71 3.76 -3.87
N PRO A 230 9.17 3.05 -4.92
CA PRO A 230 8.26 2.32 -5.78
C PRO A 230 7.69 1.06 -5.12
N LEU A 231 8.56 0.29 -4.45
CA LEU A 231 8.22 -0.96 -3.77
C LEU A 231 8.69 -0.92 -2.32
N SER A 232 7.81 -1.31 -1.41
CA SER A 232 8.12 -1.46 0.01
C SER A 232 8.87 -2.77 0.24
N ARG A 233 10.06 -2.70 0.87
CA ARG A 233 10.74 -3.89 1.44
C ARG A 233 9.75 -4.62 2.35
N GLY A 234 9.68 -5.95 2.34
CA GLY A 234 8.64 -6.69 3.07
C GLY A 234 7.37 -6.95 2.24
N LEU A 235 6.50 -5.95 2.04
CA LEU A 235 5.25 -6.13 1.26
C LEU A 235 5.52 -6.63 -0.16
N ALA A 236 6.59 -6.16 -0.81
CA ALA A 236 6.92 -6.59 -2.16
C ALA A 236 7.15 -8.10 -2.27
N SER A 237 7.57 -8.76 -1.18
CA SER A 237 7.83 -10.20 -1.12
C SER A 237 6.62 -11.04 -0.71
N MET A 238 5.47 -10.41 -0.42
CA MET A 238 4.26 -11.13 -0.07
C MET A 238 3.61 -11.75 -1.30
N GLU A 239 3.15 -12.98 -1.17
CA GLU A 239 2.41 -13.71 -2.19
C GLU A 239 0.96 -13.89 -1.75
N PRO A 240 0.00 -13.83 -2.68
CA PRO A 240 -1.38 -14.17 -2.37
C PRO A 240 -1.45 -15.64 -1.94
N VAL A 241 -2.24 -15.93 -0.91
CA VAL A 241 -2.60 -17.30 -0.59
C VAL A 241 -3.64 -17.83 -1.59
N SER A 242 -3.85 -19.14 -1.62
CA SER A 242 -4.91 -19.73 -2.43
C SER A 242 -6.28 -19.19 -2.00
N ARG A 243 -7.09 -18.72 -2.97
CA ARG A 243 -8.45 -18.21 -2.72
C ARG A 243 -9.27 -19.29 -1.99
N PRO A 244 -9.73 -19.05 -0.76
CA PRO A 244 -10.53 -20.03 -0.04
C PRO A 244 -11.84 -20.34 -0.77
N SER A 245 -12.26 -21.61 -0.81
CA SER A 245 -13.50 -22.02 -1.48
C SER A 245 -14.74 -21.31 -0.93
N TRP A 246 -14.75 -21.01 0.37
CA TRP A 246 -15.83 -20.29 1.04
C TRP A 246 -15.94 -18.81 0.62
N SER A 247 -14.92 -18.26 -0.05
CA SER A 247 -14.88 -16.85 -0.52
C SER A 247 -15.27 -16.67 -1.99
N GLN A 248 -15.89 -17.70 -2.58
CA GLN A 248 -16.30 -17.73 -3.99
C GLN A 248 -17.82 -17.57 -4.13
N ASN A 249 -18.24 -17.14 -5.33
CA ASN A 249 -19.64 -16.97 -5.74
C ASN A 249 -20.44 -16.08 -4.77
N LEU A 250 -19.82 -15.01 -4.30
CA LEU A 250 -20.40 -14.10 -3.32
C LEU A 250 -21.64 -13.39 -3.86
N LEU A 251 -21.63 -12.99 -5.14
CA LEU A 251 -22.77 -12.33 -5.78
C LEU A 251 -24.01 -13.22 -5.80
N GLU A 252 -23.85 -14.46 -6.24
CA GLU A 252 -24.94 -15.44 -6.28
C GLU A 252 -25.45 -15.75 -4.86
N ARG A 253 -24.54 -16.04 -3.93
CA ARG A 253 -24.90 -16.37 -2.55
C ARG A 253 -25.56 -15.21 -1.83
N TRP A 254 -25.16 -13.96 -2.10
CA TRP A 254 -25.80 -12.78 -1.54
C TRP A 254 -27.25 -12.63 -2.01
N ARG A 255 -27.50 -12.84 -3.31
CA ARG A 255 -28.86 -12.81 -3.88
C ARG A 255 -29.78 -13.86 -3.24
N THR A 256 -29.25 -15.05 -2.95
CA THR A 256 -30.04 -16.16 -2.39
C THR A 256 -30.21 -16.07 -0.86
N CYS A 257 -29.15 -15.74 -0.14
CA CYS A 257 -29.11 -15.84 1.33
C CYS A 257 -29.21 -14.49 2.05
N GLY A 258 -28.94 -13.37 1.36
CA GLY A 258 -28.85 -12.04 1.96
C GLY A 258 -27.96 -12.03 3.21
N ARG A 259 -28.44 -11.38 4.27
CA ARG A 259 -27.71 -11.25 5.55
C ARG A 259 -27.30 -12.58 6.19
N LYS A 260 -27.98 -13.70 5.90
CA LYS A 260 -27.61 -15.03 6.43
C LYS A 260 -26.24 -15.50 5.93
N LEU A 261 -25.80 -15.01 4.76
CA LEU A 261 -24.49 -15.31 4.20
C LEU A 261 -23.35 -14.94 5.16
N ILE A 262 -23.50 -13.84 5.90
CA ILE A 262 -22.40 -13.31 6.72
C ILE A 262 -22.05 -14.25 7.88
N ALA A 263 -23.06 -14.85 8.52
CA ALA A 263 -22.85 -15.82 9.58
C ALA A 263 -22.17 -17.11 9.05
N ASP A 264 -22.52 -17.52 7.83
CA ASP A 264 -21.92 -18.67 7.15
C ASP A 264 -20.45 -18.40 6.79
N LEU A 265 -20.16 -17.25 6.17
CA LEU A 265 -18.78 -16.82 5.86
C LEU A 265 -17.91 -16.78 7.12
N TRP A 266 -18.42 -16.20 8.20
CA TRP A 266 -17.70 -16.14 9.47
C TRP A 266 -17.38 -17.53 10.03
N SER A 267 -18.38 -18.43 10.02
CA SER A 267 -18.22 -19.80 10.52
C SER A 267 -17.16 -20.57 9.71
N GLN A 268 -17.21 -20.50 8.38
CA GLN A 268 -16.26 -21.17 7.49
C GLN A 268 -14.84 -20.59 7.62
N ALA A 269 -14.71 -19.27 7.72
CA ALA A 269 -13.43 -18.62 7.97
C ALA A 269 -12.81 -19.04 9.32
N LYS A 270 -13.62 -19.13 10.39
CA LYS A 270 -13.19 -19.63 11.70
C LYS A 270 -12.69 -21.08 11.63
N GLN A 271 -13.39 -21.95 10.90
CA GLN A 271 -12.99 -23.36 10.74
C GLN A 271 -11.66 -23.54 9.99
N GLY A 272 -11.30 -22.61 9.11
CA GLY A 272 -10.04 -22.63 8.36
C GLY A 272 -8.80 -22.19 9.17
N LEU A 273 -8.97 -21.70 10.40
CA LEU A 273 -7.88 -21.20 11.24
C LEU A 273 -7.37 -22.25 12.24
N GLN A 274 -6.20 -21.99 12.82
CA GLN A 274 -5.69 -22.79 13.94
C GLN A 274 -6.64 -22.72 15.14
N ALA A 275 -6.74 -23.80 15.94
CA ALA A 275 -7.67 -23.88 17.08
C ALA A 275 -7.55 -22.72 18.09
N ASN A 276 -6.35 -22.14 18.24
CA ASN A 276 -6.08 -21.02 19.13
C ASN A 276 -6.20 -19.63 18.46
N GLU A 277 -6.69 -19.57 17.23
CA GLU A 277 -6.93 -18.35 16.46
C GLU A 277 -8.42 -18.18 16.17
N ILE A 278 -8.81 -16.92 15.95
CA ILE A 278 -10.13 -16.57 15.45
C ILE A 278 -9.96 -15.47 14.39
N PRO A 279 -10.92 -15.33 13.45
CA PRO A 279 -10.91 -14.18 12.55
C PRO A 279 -11.09 -12.90 13.38
N ALA A 280 -10.38 -11.85 13.01
CA ALA A 280 -10.51 -10.51 13.59
C ALA A 280 -11.14 -9.54 12.58
N ASN A 281 -10.81 -9.72 11.31
CA ASN A 281 -11.39 -9.03 10.15
C ASN A 281 -11.47 -10.01 8.97
N ILE A 282 -12.54 -9.95 8.18
CA ILE A 282 -12.69 -10.62 6.90
C ILE A 282 -13.11 -9.57 5.88
N TYR A 283 -12.32 -9.39 4.84
CA TYR A 283 -12.63 -8.49 3.73
C TYR A 283 -12.74 -9.28 2.43
N LEU A 284 -13.89 -9.22 1.79
CA LEU A 284 -14.16 -9.93 0.55
C LEU A 284 -14.64 -8.96 -0.52
N VAL A 285 -14.18 -9.19 -1.75
CA VAL A 285 -14.65 -8.46 -2.92
C VAL A 285 -14.81 -9.43 -4.09
N GLU A 286 -15.94 -9.32 -4.76
CA GLU A 286 -16.23 -10.02 -6.01
C GLU A 286 -16.85 -9.03 -6.99
N VAL A 287 -16.37 -9.08 -8.23
CA VAL A 287 -16.75 -8.16 -9.30
C VAL A 287 -17.09 -9.00 -10.53
N ASP A 288 -18.21 -8.65 -11.15
CA ASP A 288 -18.66 -9.14 -12.45
C ASP A 288 -18.89 -7.92 -13.37
N ASP A 289 -19.20 -8.14 -14.64
CA ASP A 289 -19.37 -7.09 -15.66
C ASP A 289 -20.39 -6.00 -15.24
N LYS A 290 -21.44 -6.40 -14.51
CA LYS A 290 -22.58 -5.54 -14.16
C LYS A 290 -22.82 -5.40 -12.68
N ASP A 291 -22.15 -6.20 -11.87
CA ASP A 291 -22.46 -6.31 -10.45
C ASP A 291 -21.16 -6.37 -9.65
N PHE A 292 -21.19 -5.83 -8.44
CA PHE A 292 -20.13 -6.05 -7.48
C PHE A 292 -20.69 -6.26 -6.08
N ILE A 293 -19.90 -6.91 -5.24
CA ILE A 293 -20.14 -7.00 -3.81
C ILE A 293 -18.84 -6.87 -3.04
N GLU A 294 -18.88 -6.05 -1.99
CA GLU A 294 -17.84 -5.83 -0.99
C GLU A 294 -18.43 -6.19 0.38
N ILE A 295 -17.75 -7.06 1.12
CA ILE A 295 -18.16 -7.51 2.45
C ILE A 295 -16.99 -7.27 3.41
N ASP A 296 -17.21 -6.48 4.46
CA ASP A 296 -16.27 -6.30 5.57
C ASP A 296 -16.91 -6.78 6.88
N ILE A 297 -16.33 -7.81 7.50
CA ILE A 297 -16.79 -8.39 8.77
C ILE A 297 -15.72 -8.20 9.82
N GLU A 298 -16.04 -7.52 10.92
CA GLU A 298 -15.07 -7.16 11.95
C GLU A 298 -15.53 -7.50 13.36
N ILE A 299 -14.59 -7.92 14.22
CA ILE A 299 -14.84 -7.92 15.66
C ILE A 299 -14.83 -6.48 16.17
N VAL A 300 -15.87 -6.11 16.91
CA VAL A 300 -15.97 -4.83 17.61
C VAL A 300 -16.04 -5.07 19.11
N LEU A 301 -15.19 -4.37 19.84
CA LEU A 301 -15.09 -4.33 21.30
C LEU A 301 -16.02 -3.23 21.84
N GLY A 302 -16.82 -3.55 22.85
CA GLY A 302 -17.86 -2.64 23.34
C GLY A 302 -18.58 -3.17 24.58
N ASN A 303 -19.82 -2.74 24.77
CA ASN A 303 -20.72 -3.23 25.81
C ASN A 303 -22.10 -3.54 25.20
N ASP A 304 -22.97 -4.21 25.94
CA ASP A 304 -24.28 -4.63 25.41
C ASP A 304 -25.20 -3.45 25.04
N GLU A 305 -25.02 -2.30 25.68
CA GLU A 305 -25.76 -1.07 25.33
C GLU A 305 -25.39 -0.58 23.93
N VAL A 306 -24.10 -0.59 23.59
CA VAL A 306 -23.62 -0.21 22.24
C VAL A 306 -24.22 -1.12 21.18
N TYR A 307 -24.26 -2.43 21.43
CA TYR A 307 -24.78 -3.40 20.47
C TYR A 307 -26.31 -3.46 20.38
N SER A 308 -27.01 -2.76 21.27
CA SER A 308 -28.47 -2.63 21.22
C SER A 308 -28.91 -1.50 20.28
N ARG A 309 -27.99 -0.62 19.89
CA ARG A 309 -28.21 0.49 18.96
C ARG A 309 -27.92 0.03 17.53
N GLU A 310 -28.53 0.71 16.55
CA GLU A 310 -28.06 0.54 15.17
C GLU A 310 -26.58 0.88 15.08
N PRO A 311 -25.80 0.14 14.26
CA PRO A 311 -24.41 0.48 14.05
C PRO A 311 -24.28 1.93 13.61
N ILE A 312 -23.38 2.66 14.26
CA ILE A 312 -23.06 4.02 13.82
C ILE A 312 -22.12 3.84 12.64
N ALA A 313 -22.49 4.39 11.48
CA ALA A 313 -21.73 4.35 10.21
C ALA A 313 -20.27 4.86 10.29
N SER A 314 -19.81 5.24 11.48
CA SER A 314 -18.50 5.80 11.76
C SER A 314 -17.92 5.24 13.06
N ALA A 315 -18.00 3.93 13.32
CA ALA A 315 -17.07 3.33 14.29
C ALA A 315 -15.66 3.76 13.85
N PRO A 316 -14.93 4.54 14.66
CA PRO A 316 -13.78 5.29 14.16
C PRO A 316 -12.69 4.35 13.65
N ASP A 317 -12.47 4.36 12.33
CA ASP A 317 -11.31 3.71 11.66
C ASP A 317 -9.96 4.34 12.04
N TYR A 318 -9.92 5.22 13.06
CA TYR A 318 -8.78 6.09 13.38
C TYR A 318 -7.58 5.40 14.01
N ASN A 319 -7.52 4.07 14.05
CA ASN A 319 -6.33 3.38 14.54
C ASN A 319 -5.34 3.18 13.38
N TRP A 320 -4.68 4.26 12.97
CA TRP A 320 -3.53 4.18 12.08
C TRP A 320 -2.29 3.90 12.91
N VAL A 321 -1.58 2.84 12.56
CA VAL A 321 -0.32 2.51 13.22
C VAL A 321 0.83 2.76 12.27
N ARG A 322 1.68 3.76 12.60
CA ARG A 322 2.89 4.08 11.84
C ARG A 322 4.04 3.18 12.28
N THR A 323 4.67 2.49 11.32
CA THR A 323 5.89 1.72 11.57
C THR A 323 7.12 2.62 11.75
N GLY A 324 8.09 2.20 12.56
CA GLY A 324 9.34 2.93 12.82
C GLY A 324 10.33 2.93 11.63
N THR A 325 11.47 3.63 11.79
CA THR A 325 12.53 3.81 10.78
C THR A 325 13.42 2.59 10.51
N GLY A 326 13.12 1.42 11.08
CA GLY A 326 13.96 0.23 10.92
C GLY A 326 14.00 -0.27 9.46
N SER A 327 15.10 -0.93 9.10
CA SER A 327 15.25 -1.70 7.86
C SER A 327 14.25 -2.87 7.76
N GLU A 328 13.68 -3.26 8.90
CA GLU A 328 12.56 -4.19 9.04
C GLU A 328 11.30 -3.38 9.33
N TRP A 329 10.11 -3.89 8.99
CA TRP A 329 8.78 -3.32 9.31
C TRP A 329 8.46 -3.14 10.82
N GLY A 330 9.47 -3.02 11.67
CA GLY A 330 9.54 -3.87 12.86
C GLY A 330 9.73 -3.15 14.17
N ASP A 331 9.55 -1.84 14.31
CA ASP A 331 9.34 -1.26 15.64
C ASP A 331 8.28 -0.16 15.57
N ILE A 332 7.03 -0.54 15.83
CA ILE A 332 6.00 0.43 16.17
C ILE A 332 6.21 0.77 17.65
N ARG A 333 6.78 1.95 17.91
CA ARG A 333 6.78 2.53 19.26
C ARG A 333 5.52 3.37 19.39
N LEU A 334 4.54 2.85 20.13
CA LEU A 334 3.44 3.68 20.60
C LEU A 334 4.00 4.58 21.71
N SER A 335 3.87 5.89 21.53
CA SER A 335 3.74 6.75 22.70
C SER A 335 2.46 6.32 23.42
N ASN A 336 2.43 6.42 24.75
CA ASN A 336 1.22 6.19 25.57
C ASN A 336 0.14 7.25 25.27
N GLY A 337 -0.22 7.45 24.00
CA GLY A 337 -1.42 8.17 23.61
C GLY A 337 -2.57 7.44 24.27
N SER A 338 -3.21 8.13 25.20
CA SER A 338 -4.38 7.66 25.92
C SER A 338 -5.44 7.28 24.89
N VAL A 339 -5.60 5.97 24.64
CA VAL A 339 -6.81 5.44 24.01
C VAL A 339 -7.96 5.96 24.87
N ARG A 340 -8.64 7.01 24.40
CA ARG A 340 -9.74 7.64 25.13
C ARG A 340 -10.81 6.56 25.30
N PHE A 341 -11.07 6.25 26.57
CA PHE A 341 -11.72 5.02 27.02
C PHE A 341 -13.19 4.90 26.58
N LEU A 342 -13.54 3.75 25.99
CA LEU A 342 -14.77 2.92 26.08
C LEU A 342 -16.16 3.60 26.24
N LYS A 343 -16.37 4.83 25.79
CA LYS A 343 -17.74 5.33 25.52
C LYS A 343 -18.26 4.92 24.14
N GLU A 344 -17.38 4.51 23.25
CA GLU A 344 -17.69 4.19 21.86
C GLU A 344 -17.19 2.77 21.50
N PRO A 345 -17.89 2.05 20.59
CA PRO A 345 -17.40 0.81 20.02
C PRO A 345 -16.02 1.01 19.36
N MET A 346 -15.14 0.03 19.51
CA MET A 346 -13.82 0.03 18.88
C MET A 346 -13.62 -1.24 18.08
N THR A 347 -13.21 -1.13 16.81
CA THR A 347 -12.81 -2.29 16.00
C THR A 347 -11.59 -2.97 16.63
N LEU A 348 -11.57 -4.30 16.59
CA LEU A 348 -10.46 -5.10 17.10
C LEU A 348 -9.23 -4.96 16.21
N THR A 349 -9.39 -4.60 14.95
CA THR A 349 -8.32 -4.43 13.98
C THR A 349 -7.97 -2.96 13.76
N CYS A 350 -6.77 -2.72 13.28
CA CYS A 350 -6.24 -1.41 12.94
C CYS A 350 -5.53 -1.48 11.58
N PHE A 351 -5.61 -0.40 10.80
CA PHE A 351 -4.87 -0.33 9.54
C PHE A 351 -3.39 -0.16 9.85
N VAL A 352 -2.58 -1.05 9.28
CA VAL A 352 -1.13 -0.98 9.39
C VAL A 352 -0.61 -0.26 8.17
N VAL A 353 -0.17 0.98 8.39
CA VAL A 353 0.39 1.80 7.33
C VAL A 353 1.90 1.80 7.43
N PRO A 354 2.61 1.36 6.38
CA PRO A 354 4.04 1.55 6.35
C PRO A 354 4.36 3.03 6.44
N ARG A 355 5.47 3.35 7.10
CA ARG A 355 6.03 4.71 7.06
C ARG A 355 6.18 5.25 5.64
N TYR A 356 6.47 4.38 4.69
CA TYR A 356 6.58 4.70 3.26
C TYR A 356 5.78 3.70 2.43
N PHE A 357 4.80 4.21 1.69
CA PHE A 357 4.07 3.41 0.72
C PHE A 357 4.93 3.22 -0.53
N GLY A 358 5.18 1.97 -0.88
CA GLY A 358 5.55 1.62 -2.24
C GLY A 358 4.45 2.14 -3.15
N ARG A 359 4.72 3.10 -4.05
CA ARG A 359 3.73 3.61 -4.99
C ARG A 359 3.02 2.46 -5.71
N ILE A 360 3.76 1.40 -6.02
CA ILE A 360 3.29 0.22 -6.76
C ILE A 360 2.48 -0.73 -5.86
N ASP A 361 2.79 -0.79 -4.56
CA ASP A 361 2.16 -1.73 -3.61
C ASP A 361 0.90 -1.14 -2.94
N THR A 362 0.48 0.06 -3.37
CA THR A 362 -0.66 0.80 -2.80
C THR A 362 -1.96 -0.01 -2.80
N TYR A 363 -2.21 -0.81 -3.83
CA TYR A 363 -3.41 -1.66 -3.93
C TYR A 363 -3.47 -2.73 -2.82
N LEU A 364 -2.32 -3.16 -2.30
CA LEU A 364 -2.20 -4.12 -1.20
C LEU A 364 -2.23 -3.40 0.15
N ALA A 365 -1.49 -2.30 0.26
CA ALA A 365 -1.26 -1.59 1.52
C ALA A 365 -2.54 -0.98 2.13
N VAL A 366 -3.54 -0.62 1.31
CA VAL A 366 -4.78 0.01 1.78
C VAL A 366 -5.66 -0.89 2.67
N ARG A 367 -5.46 -2.21 2.66
CA ARG A 367 -6.30 -3.15 3.44
C ARG A 367 -5.52 -4.06 4.39
N VAL A 368 -4.24 -3.77 4.66
CA VAL A 368 -3.48 -4.51 5.69
C VAL A 368 -4.04 -4.17 7.07
N LYS A 369 -4.81 -5.09 7.65
CA LYS A 369 -5.41 -4.97 8.99
C LYS A 369 -4.76 -5.96 9.95
N LEU A 370 -4.30 -5.49 11.11
CA LEU A 370 -3.82 -6.35 12.20
C LEU A 370 -4.57 -6.05 13.49
N ALA A 371 -4.55 -6.97 14.46
CA ALA A 371 -5.13 -6.74 15.77
C ALA A 371 -4.59 -5.44 16.42
N CYS A 372 -5.51 -4.67 17.01
CA CYS A 372 -5.25 -3.38 17.61
C CYS A 372 -4.34 -3.55 18.83
N PHE A 373 -3.34 -2.68 18.92
CA PHE A 373 -2.39 -2.62 20.03
C PHE A 373 -3.05 -2.31 21.37
N ALA A 374 -4.31 -1.83 21.36
CA ALA A 374 -5.15 -1.68 22.53
C ALA A 374 -5.31 -2.97 23.35
N LEU A 375 -5.01 -4.16 22.80
CA LEU A 375 -4.96 -5.45 23.51
C LEU A 375 -3.94 -5.53 24.68
N GLY A 376 -3.40 -4.39 25.14
CA GLY A 376 -2.47 -4.31 26.27
C GLY A 376 -1.02 -4.61 25.86
N MET A 377 -0.70 -4.44 24.58
CA MET A 377 0.64 -4.65 24.05
C MET A 377 1.50 -3.43 24.36
N SER A 378 2.54 -3.59 25.18
CA SER A 378 3.48 -2.50 25.48
C SER A 378 4.47 -2.25 24.35
N ARG A 379 4.82 -3.29 23.58
CA ARG A 379 5.68 -3.24 22.39
C ARG A 379 5.31 -4.36 21.43
N GLY A 380 5.06 -4.02 20.17
CA GLY A 380 4.83 -5.00 19.11
C GLY A 380 5.65 -4.68 17.87
N ARG A 381 5.95 -5.71 17.08
CA ARG A 381 6.68 -5.62 15.82
C ARG A 381 5.81 -6.14 14.69
N VAL A 382 5.76 -5.42 13.58
CA VAL A 382 5.16 -5.92 12.35
C VAL A 382 6.25 -6.55 11.50
N ARG A 383 5.96 -7.73 10.95
CA ARG A 383 6.87 -8.44 10.06
C ARG A 383 6.10 -8.95 8.86
N CYS A 384 6.59 -8.66 7.66
CA CYS A 384 6.11 -9.34 6.46
C CYS A 384 6.83 -10.68 6.30
N THR A 385 6.07 -11.71 6.00
CA THR A 385 6.55 -13.02 5.54
C THR A 385 6.15 -13.20 4.08
N THR A 386 6.44 -14.34 3.48
CA THR A 386 6.01 -14.62 2.10
C THR A 386 4.49 -14.74 1.99
N SER A 387 3.76 -15.15 3.03
CA SER A 387 2.30 -15.35 2.95
C SER A 387 1.48 -14.37 3.79
N ASP A 388 2.09 -13.79 4.83
CA ASP A 388 1.37 -13.06 5.86
C ASP A 388 2.11 -11.80 6.31
N VAL A 389 1.36 -10.79 6.72
CA VAL A 389 1.83 -9.74 7.64
C VAL A 389 1.54 -10.19 9.06
N GLU A 390 2.57 -10.28 9.90
CA GLU A 390 2.47 -10.72 11.29
C GLU A 390 2.64 -9.54 12.24
N LEU A 391 1.76 -9.45 13.25
CA LEU A 391 2.00 -8.67 14.45
C LEU A 391 2.56 -9.58 15.55
N ARG A 392 3.74 -9.22 16.08
CA ARG A 392 4.47 -10.01 17.08
C ARG A 392 4.72 -9.24 18.37
N VAL A 393 4.66 -9.92 19.50
CA VAL A 393 5.12 -9.42 20.80
C VAL A 393 6.17 -10.37 21.34
N GLY A 394 7.41 -9.89 21.46
CA GLY A 394 8.55 -10.78 21.63
C GLY A 394 8.68 -11.74 20.43
N SER A 395 8.74 -13.03 20.69
CA SER A 395 8.78 -14.07 19.65
C SER A 395 7.40 -14.54 19.19
N GLU A 396 6.33 -14.22 19.94
CA GLU A 396 4.97 -14.73 19.70
C GLU A 396 4.26 -13.94 18.60
N VAL A 397 3.58 -14.65 17.70
CA VAL A 397 2.69 -14.04 16.68
C VAL A 397 1.29 -13.92 17.27
N ILE A 398 0.80 -12.69 17.40
CA ILE A 398 -0.51 -12.38 17.98
C ILE A 398 -1.57 -12.28 16.90
N SER A 399 -1.24 -11.68 15.76
CA SER A 399 -2.17 -11.47 14.67
C SER A 399 -1.47 -11.69 13.34
N ARG A 400 -2.21 -12.23 12.38
CA ARG A 400 -1.75 -12.37 11.00
C ARG A 400 -2.75 -11.71 10.08
N TRP A 401 -2.26 -11.23 8.94
CA TRP A 401 -3.07 -10.84 7.83
C TRP A 401 -2.55 -11.51 6.57
N ASN A 402 -3.43 -12.19 5.86
CA ASN A 402 -3.15 -12.70 4.52
C ASN A 402 -4.17 -12.15 3.54
N HIS A 403 -3.81 -12.27 2.28
CA HIS A 403 -4.63 -11.81 1.18
C HIS A 403 -4.66 -12.84 0.07
N TRP A 404 -5.71 -12.79 -0.72
CA TRP A 404 -5.83 -13.53 -1.96
C TRP A 404 -6.46 -12.63 -3.01
N TYR A 405 -6.18 -12.94 -4.26
CA TYR A 405 -6.89 -12.28 -5.34
C TYR A 405 -8.29 -12.86 -5.46
N GLY A 406 -9.28 -11.99 -5.57
CA GLY A 406 -10.54 -12.35 -6.21
C GLY A 406 -10.34 -12.53 -7.71
N ASP A 407 -11.39 -12.33 -8.49
CA ASP A 407 -11.33 -12.27 -9.95
C ASP A 407 -10.66 -10.95 -10.37
N TRP A 408 -9.35 -10.85 -10.13
CA TRP A 408 -8.61 -9.61 -10.32
C TRP A 408 -8.57 -9.25 -11.80
N GLU A 409 -8.95 -8.01 -12.08
CA GLU A 409 -8.72 -7.36 -13.34
C GLU A 409 -7.83 -6.11 -13.17
N PRO A 410 -7.11 -5.68 -14.23
CA PRO A 410 -6.42 -4.39 -14.25
C PRO A 410 -7.40 -3.22 -14.06
N SER A 411 -8.64 -3.44 -14.45
CA SER A 411 -9.79 -2.57 -14.28
C SER A 411 -10.28 -2.59 -12.83
N MET A 412 -10.35 -1.44 -12.17
CA MET A 412 -11.03 -1.29 -10.88
C MET A 412 -12.25 -0.39 -11.05
N LEU A 413 -13.39 -0.85 -10.55
CA LEU A 413 -14.60 -0.04 -10.46
C LEU A 413 -14.34 1.16 -9.57
N SER A 414 -14.82 2.35 -9.97
CA SER A 414 -14.66 3.56 -9.16
C SER A 414 -15.30 3.47 -7.78
N ALA A 415 -16.32 2.63 -7.63
CA ALA A 415 -16.95 2.35 -6.34
C ALA A 415 -16.02 1.63 -5.36
N LEU A 416 -15.06 0.83 -5.84
CA LEU A 416 -14.19 0.03 -4.99
C LEU A 416 -12.89 0.75 -4.63
N ASP A 417 -12.32 0.37 -3.48
CA ASP A 417 -10.99 0.82 -3.04
C ASP A 417 -9.89 -0.19 -3.37
N THR A 418 -10.23 -1.48 -3.46
CA THR A 418 -9.32 -2.55 -3.87
C THR A 418 -10.06 -3.75 -4.45
N ASN A 419 -9.36 -4.56 -5.24
CA ASN A 419 -9.81 -5.87 -5.74
C ASN A 419 -9.14 -7.04 -4.99
N VAL A 420 -8.53 -6.74 -3.83
CA VAL A 420 -7.81 -7.70 -3.00
C VAL A 420 -8.69 -8.09 -1.82
N SER A 421 -9.03 -9.38 -1.74
CA SER A 421 -9.66 -9.94 -0.55
C SER A 421 -8.59 -10.31 0.49
N GLY A 422 -8.96 -10.35 1.76
CA GLY A 422 -8.04 -10.74 2.81
C GLY A 422 -8.72 -11.03 4.13
N MET A 423 -7.93 -11.57 5.07
CA MET A 423 -8.40 -11.90 6.39
C MET A 423 -7.31 -11.60 7.41
N ALA A 424 -7.70 -10.92 8.49
CA ALA A 424 -6.88 -10.82 9.68
C ALA A 424 -7.33 -11.87 10.70
N SER A 425 -6.39 -12.59 11.31
CA SER A 425 -6.62 -13.46 12.47
C SER A 425 -5.98 -12.89 13.74
N VAL A 426 -6.46 -13.33 14.90
CA VAL A 426 -5.87 -13.01 16.21
C VAL A 426 -5.85 -14.24 17.12
N LYS A 427 -4.82 -14.37 17.94
CA LYS A 427 -4.74 -15.39 18.99
C LYS A 427 -5.84 -15.18 20.03
N ARG A 428 -6.68 -16.20 20.22
CA ARG A 428 -7.85 -16.20 21.12
C ARG A 428 -7.49 -15.80 22.55
N MET A 429 -6.34 -16.25 23.05
CA MET A 429 -5.86 -15.92 24.40
C MET A 429 -5.68 -14.42 24.61
N TRP A 430 -5.19 -13.69 23.61
CA TRP A 430 -4.95 -12.25 23.71
C TRP A 430 -6.26 -11.46 23.76
N LEU A 431 -7.22 -11.82 22.91
CA LEU A 431 -8.55 -11.24 22.95
C LEU A 431 -9.25 -11.54 24.28
N LYS A 432 -9.19 -12.79 24.75
CA LYS A 432 -9.77 -13.21 26.04
C LYS A 432 -9.20 -12.40 27.21
N LYS A 433 -7.86 -12.31 27.33
CA LYS A 433 -7.20 -11.52 28.38
C LYS A 433 -7.63 -10.05 28.36
N TYR A 434 -7.81 -9.48 27.17
CA TYR A 434 -8.27 -8.10 27.03
C TYR A 434 -9.72 -7.93 27.50
N ILE A 435 -10.62 -8.80 27.04
CA ILE A 435 -12.03 -8.84 27.46
C ILE A 435 -12.15 -8.93 28.99
N GLU A 436 -11.43 -9.88 29.60
CA GLU A 436 -11.44 -10.10 31.04
C GLU A 436 -10.90 -8.89 31.82
N ARG A 437 -9.78 -8.31 31.36
CA ARG A 437 -9.16 -7.15 32.00
C ARG A 437 -10.03 -5.90 31.91
N ARG A 438 -10.78 -5.73 30.81
CA ARG A 438 -11.55 -4.50 30.53
C ARG A 438 -13.04 -4.62 30.86
N GLY A 439 -13.54 -5.83 31.11
CA GLY A 439 -14.98 -6.07 31.29
C GLY A 439 -15.80 -5.72 30.05
N THR A 440 -15.20 -5.81 28.84
CA THR A 440 -15.88 -5.51 27.57
C THR A 440 -16.51 -6.75 26.99
N SER A 441 -17.60 -6.60 26.22
CA SER A 441 -18.11 -7.66 25.36
C SER A 441 -17.61 -7.49 23.91
N VAL A 442 -17.94 -8.45 23.07
CA VAL A 442 -17.64 -8.43 21.63
C VAL A 442 -18.90 -8.66 20.82
N ALA A 443 -18.95 -8.04 19.65
CA ALA A 443 -19.94 -8.33 18.62
C ALA A 443 -19.23 -8.37 17.26
N LEU A 444 -19.91 -8.89 16.24
CA LEU A 444 -19.45 -8.71 14.87
C LEU A 444 -20.25 -7.61 14.20
N LEU A 445 -19.53 -6.74 13.53
CA LEU A 445 -20.08 -5.75 12.64
C LEU A 445 -19.90 -6.22 11.21
N ALA A 446 -20.98 -6.23 10.44
CA ALA A 446 -20.94 -6.53 9.02
C ALA A 446 -21.29 -5.27 8.23
N ARG A 447 -20.43 -4.91 7.28
CA ARG A 447 -20.68 -3.88 6.27
C ARG A 447 -20.74 -4.57 4.92
N VAL A 448 -21.83 -4.38 4.22
CA VAL A 448 -22.03 -4.93 2.88
C VAL A 448 -22.35 -3.79 1.95
N ARG A 449 -21.56 -3.69 0.89
CA ARG A 449 -21.80 -2.77 -0.21
C ARG A 449 -21.94 -3.58 -1.47
N ASN A 450 -23.06 -3.44 -2.16
CA ASN A 450 -23.28 -4.09 -3.44
C ASN A 450 -23.75 -3.04 -4.44
N GLY A 451 -23.36 -3.21 -5.70
CA GLY A 451 -23.88 -2.33 -6.73
C GLY A 451 -24.18 -3.09 -8.00
N THR A 452 -25.16 -2.58 -8.73
CA THR A 452 -25.62 -3.14 -10.00
C THR A 452 -25.70 -2.04 -11.04
N ARG A 453 -25.58 -2.40 -12.32
CA ARG A 453 -25.81 -1.47 -13.44
C ARG A 453 -26.47 -2.18 -14.61
N GLU A 454 -27.35 -1.48 -15.30
CA GLU A 454 -28.00 -2.01 -16.49
C GLU A 454 -26.99 -2.25 -17.65
N GLN A 455 -26.05 -1.31 -17.79
CA GLN A 455 -25.13 -1.17 -18.91
C GLN A 455 -23.72 -0.84 -18.40
N ILE A 456 -22.71 -1.35 -19.08
CA ILE A 456 -21.28 -1.26 -18.69
C ILE A 456 -20.78 0.19 -18.61
N TYR A 457 -21.43 1.16 -19.26
CA TYR A 457 -21.04 2.57 -19.26
C TYR A 457 -21.87 3.46 -18.32
N LYS A 458 -22.81 2.88 -17.56
CA LYS A 458 -23.54 3.60 -16.51
C LYS A 458 -22.85 3.41 -15.17
N ASP A 459 -23.03 4.38 -14.28
CA ASP A 459 -22.64 4.24 -12.88
C ASP A 459 -23.42 3.11 -12.21
N HIS A 460 -22.79 2.47 -11.22
CA HIS A 460 -23.46 1.47 -10.40
C HIS A 460 -24.44 2.18 -9.47
N GLU A 461 -25.65 1.65 -9.38
CA GLU A 461 -26.55 1.93 -8.27
C GLU A 461 -26.02 1.16 -7.06
N VAL A 462 -25.53 1.90 -6.06
CA VAL A 462 -24.87 1.33 -4.88
C VAL A 462 -25.87 1.25 -3.72
N ASP A 463 -26.00 0.06 -3.16
CA ASP A 463 -26.67 -0.20 -1.89
C ASP A 463 -25.63 -0.49 -0.81
N GLU A 464 -25.78 0.13 0.34
CA GLU A 464 -24.88 0.00 1.49
C GLU A 464 -25.69 -0.36 2.73
N SER A 465 -25.28 -1.42 3.41
CA SER A 465 -25.93 -1.87 4.64
C SER A 465 -24.91 -2.21 5.71
N GLU A 466 -25.20 -1.80 6.94
CA GLU A 466 -24.40 -2.10 8.12
C GLU A 466 -25.29 -2.72 9.20
N PHE A 467 -24.87 -3.82 9.81
CA PHE A 467 -25.65 -4.50 10.84
C PHE A 467 -24.79 -5.35 11.79
N TRP A 468 -25.27 -5.49 13.03
CA TRP A 468 -24.66 -6.39 14.02
C TRP A 468 -25.03 -7.85 13.74
N ILE A 469 -24.06 -8.75 13.87
CA ILE A 469 -24.31 -10.20 13.98
C ILE A 469 -24.27 -10.54 15.46
N THR A 470 -25.43 -10.92 16.00
CA THR A 470 -25.56 -11.27 17.41
C THR A 470 -25.51 -12.78 17.55
N PHE A 471 -24.51 -13.28 18.28
CA PHE A 471 -24.50 -14.68 18.71
C PHE A 471 -25.39 -14.84 19.93
N GLN A 472 -26.11 -15.97 20.01
CA GLN A 472 -26.98 -16.29 21.15
C GLN A 472 -26.22 -16.28 22.49
N ASP A 473 -24.89 -16.45 22.47
CA ASP A 473 -24.04 -16.38 23.64
C ASP A 473 -22.76 -15.56 23.37
N ARG A 474 -22.86 -14.23 23.47
CA ARG A 474 -21.77 -13.29 23.17
C ARG A 474 -20.53 -13.47 24.06
N LYS A 475 -20.71 -13.97 25.28
CA LYS A 475 -19.58 -14.28 26.19
C LYS A 475 -18.92 -15.59 25.79
N ASN A 476 -19.69 -16.59 25.38
CA ASN A 476 -19.13 -17.87 24.92
C ASN A 476 -18.58 -17.81 23.49
N PHE A 477 -18.92 -16.81 22.68
CA PHE A 477 -18.40 -16.68 21.30
C PHE A 477 -16.87 -16.76 21.17
N VAL A 478 -16.14 -16.16 22.11
CA VAL A 478 -14.66 -16.21 22.17
C VAL A 478 -14.16 -17.39 23.01
N LEU A 479 -15.00 -17.92 23.90
CA LEU A 479 -14.61 -18.90 24.94
C LEU A 479 -14.94 -20.35 24.60
N SER A 480 -15.88 -20.62 23.68
CA SER A 480 -16.24 -21.98 23.27
C SER A 480 -15.17 -22.54 22.34
N GLU A 481 -14.59 -23.69 22.73
CA GLU A 481 -13.54 -24.40 21.99
C GLU A 481 -13.93 -24.61 20.51
#